data_AF-D0UQD3-F1
#
_entry.id   AF-D0UQD3-F1
#
_cell.length_a   1.000
_cell.length_b   1.000
_cell.length_c   1.000
_cell.angle_alpha   90.00
_cell.angle_beta   90.00
_cell.angle_gamma   90.00
#
_symmetry.space_group_name_H-M   'P 1'
#
loop_
_entity.id
_entity.type
_entity.pdbx_description
1 polymer ?
#
loop_
_entity_poly.entity_id
_entity_poly.type
_entity_poly.pdbx_seq_one_letter_code
_entity_poly.pdbx_strand_id
1 'polypeptide(L)'
;EAVNLLSSNKYTEKQIGYLFISVLVNTNSDLMKLVIQSIKNDFTSGNLIHVNLALQCIANIGSREMAETFGQDIAKLLVSGDTLDVIKQSAALCLLRLFRTMEDIIPGGEWTSRVIHLLNDQHLGVVTAATSLIDALVKKNPDEYKGCISLAVSRLSRIVTSSYTDL
;
A
#
# COMPACT_ATOMS: atom_id res chain seq x y z
N GLU A 1 -2.81 -16.70 21.79
CA GLU A 1 -2.50 -17.76 20.80
C GLU A 1 -2.36 -17.24 19.37
N ALA A 2 -3.32 -16.49 18.81
CA ALA A 2 -3.19 -15.97 17.43
C ALA A 2 -1.96 -15.06 17.20
N VAL A 3 -1.54 -14.29 18.21
CA VAL A 3 -0.31 -13.47 18.15
C VAL A 3 0.96 -14.34 18.04
N ASN A 4 0.97 -15.55 18.64
CA ASN A 4 2.11 -16.46 18.51
C ASN A 4 2.25 -16.98 17.06
N LEU A 5 1.14 -17.08 16.33
CA LEU A 5 1.15 -17.45 14.90
C LEU A 5 1.81 -16.36 14.04
N LEU A 6 1.74 -15.08 14.44
CA LEU A 6 2.44 -13.99 13.75
C LEU A 6 3.96 -14.12 13.82
N SER A 7 4.49 -14.77 14.85
CA SER A 7 5.93 -15.01 15.00
C SER A 7 6.40 -16.28 14.28
N SER A 8 5.51 -17.07 13.68
CA SER A 8 5.88 -18.30 12.98
C SER A 8 6.53 -18.03 11.63
N ASN A 9 7.57 -18.77 11.26
CA ASN A 9 8.17 -18.69 9.93
C ASN A 9 7.34 -19.40 8.84
N LYS A 10 6.25 -20.10 9.20
CA LYS A 10 5.36 -20.73 8.22
C LYS A 10 4.36 -19.72 7.70
N TYR A 11 4.35 -19.54 6.38
CA TYR A 11 3.43 -18.65 5.67
C TYR A 11 1.96 -18.90 6.05
N THR A 12 1.51 -20.15 6.08
CA THR A 12 0.11 -20.50 6.39
C THR A 12 -0.29 -20.13 7.82
N GLU A 13 0.61 -20.33 8.79
CA GLU A 13 0.38 -19.94 10.19
C GLU A 13 0.33 -18.41 10.33
N LYS A 14 1.28 -17.69 9.72
CA LYS A 14 1.28 -16.21 9.68
C LYS A 14 0.04 -15.65 9.00
N GLN A 15 -0.37 -16.21 7.86
CA GLN A 15 -1.55 -15.76 7.10
C GLN A 15 -2.83 -15.90 7.94
N ILE A 16 -3.03 -17.05 8.60
CA ILE A 16 -4.18 -17.26 9.47
C ILE A 16 -4.12 -16.30 10.67
N GLY A 17 -2.94 -16.09 11.26
CA GLY A 17 -2.74 -15.12 12.34
C GLY A 17 -3.11 -13.69 11.94
N TYR A 18 -2.61 -13.22 10.80
CA TYR A 18 -2.92 -11.88 10.27
C TYR A 18 -4.40 -11.71 9.91
N LEU A 19 -5.03 -12.75 9.35
CA LEU A 19 -6.46 -12.75 9.07
C LEU A 19 -7.29 -12.65 10.36
N PHE A 20 -6.99 -13.49 11.35
CA PHE A 20 -7.67 -13.51 12.64
C PHE A 20 -7.60 -12.13 13.32
N ILE A 21 -6.42 -11.53 13.32
CA ILE A 21 -6.17 -10.23 13.93
C ILE A 21 -6.89 -9.13 13.16
N SER A 22 -6.91 -9.16 11.82
CA SER A 22 -7.65 -8.19 11.01
C SER A 22 -9.16 -8.19 11.27
N VAL A 23 -9.73 -9.34 11.67
CA VAL A 23 -11.17 -9.49 11.93
C VAL A 23 -11.54 -9.19 13.39
N LEU A 24 -10.70 -9.60 14.34
CA LEU A 24 -11.04 -9.60 15.77
C LEU A 24 -10.39 -8.48 16.58
N VAL A 25 -9.44 -7.73 16.01
CA VAL A 25 -8.83 -6.60 16.71
C VAL A 25 -9.87 -5.52 16.97
N ASN A 26 -10.17 -5.33 18.25
CA ASN A 26 -10.76 -4.12 18.78
C ASN A 26 -9.61 -3.15 19.12
N THR A 27 -9.76 -1.87 18.79
CA THR A 27 -8.71 -0.82 18.76
C THR A 27 -8.08 -0.47 20.13
N ASN A 28 -8.31 -1.24 21.19
CA ASN A 28 -8.18 -0.75 22.56
C ASN A 28 -7.36 -1.64 23.51
N SER A 29 -6.34 -2.39 23.03
CA SER A 29 -5.59 -3.31 23.92
C SER A 29 -4.12 -3.51 23.55
N ASP A 30 -3.34 -3.98 24.53
CA ASP A 30 -1.93 -4.41 24.43
C ASP A 30 -1.63 -5.34 23.23
N LEU A 31 -2.66 -6.01 22.70
CA LEU A 31 -2.57 -6.77 21.45
C LEU A 31 -2.14 -5.90 20.27
N MET A 32 -2.61 -4.66 20.15
CA MET A 32 -2.21 -3.74 19.07
C MET A 32 -0.71 -3.48 19.08
N LYS A 33 -0.11 -3.30 20.26
CA LYS A 33 1.34 -3.10 20.40
C LYS A 33 2.12 -4.33 19.91
N LEU A 34 1.66 -5.53 20.25
CA LEU A 34 2.27 -6.78 19.79
C LEU A 34 2.14 -6.96 18.27
N VAL A 35 1.00 -6.60 17.70
CA VAL A 35 0.76 -6.64 16.25
C VAL A 35 1.68 -5.66 15.52
N ILE A 36 1.77 -4.42 15.99
CA ILE A 36 2.69 -3.41 15.44
C ILE A 36 4.13 -3.91 15.51
N GLN A 37 4.56 -4.49 16.64
CA GLN A 37 5.90 -5.04 16.75
C GLN A 37 6.14 -6.21 15.77
N SER A 38 5.13 -7.05 15.54
CA SER A 38 5.24 -8.19 14.62
C SER A 38 5.31 -7.72 13.16
N ILE A 39 4.49 -6.73 12.78
CA ILE A 39 4.54 -6.07 11.47
C ILE A 39 5.92 -5.45 11.24
N LYS A 40 6.46 -4.76 12.24
CA LYS A 40 7.80 -4.15 12.16
C LYS A 40 8.89 -5.19 11.91
N ASN A 41 8.80 -6.35 12.57
CA ASN A 41 9.71 -7.47 12.32
C ASN A 41 9.57 -8.00 10.88
N ASP A 42 8.35 -8.08 10.35
CA ASP A 42 8.11 -8.51 8.97
C ASP A 42 8.68 -7.53 7.93
N PHE A 43 8.52 -6.23 8.14
CA PHE A 43 9.17 -5.18 7.31
C PHE A 43 10.70 -5.28 7.37
N THR A 44 11.27 -5.65 8.52
CA THR A 44 12.73 -5.79 8.69
C THR A 44 13.25 -7.12 8.12
N SER A 45 12.42 -8.16 8.04
CA SER A 45 12.83 -9.49 7.59
C SER A 45 13.24 -9.55 6.12
N GLY A 46 12.87 -8.55 5.31
CA GLY A 46 13.10 -8.53 3.87
C GLY A 46 12.25 -9.54 3.08
N ASN A 47 11.43 -10.35 3.75
CA ASN A 47 10.53 -11.29 3.08
C ASN A 47 9.30 -10.54 2.54
N LEU A 48 9.35 -10.24 1.25
CA LEU A 48 8.31 -9.59 0.48
C LEU A 48 6.90 -10.21 0.67
N ILE A 49 6.79 -11.52 0.85
CA ILE A 49 5.50 -12.20 1.09
C ILE A 49 4.94 -11.82 2.48
N HIS A 50 5.78 -11.82 3.50
CA HIS A 50 5.37 -11.43 4.85
C HIS A 50 5.02 -9.95 4.94
N VAL A 51 5.80 -9.10 4.24
CA VAL A 51 5.47 -7.67 4.12
C VAL A 51 4.12 -7.47 3.45
N ASN A 52 3.78 -8.25 2.43
CA ASN A 52 2.47 -8.19 1.79
C ASN A 52 1.32 -8.52 2.75
N LEU A 53 1.46 -9.59 3.55
CA LEU A 53 0.46 -9.94 4.58
C LEU A 53 0.31 -8.82 5.62
N ALA A 54 1.43 -8.24 6.03
CA ALA A 54 1.45 -7.13 6.97
C ALA A 54 0.75 -5.88 6.39
N LEU A 55 1.01 -5.54 5.11
CA LEU A 55 0.33 -4.44 4.39
C LEU A 55 -1.18 -4.63 4.35
N GLN A 56 -1.65 -5.84 4.06
CA GLN A 56 -3.07 -6.18 4.05
C GLN A 56 -3.70 -6.03 5.44
N CYS A 57 -2.99 -6.46 6.48
CA CYS A 57 -3.45 -6.30 7.85
C CYS A 57 -3.57 -4.82 8.25
N ILE A 58 -2.57 -3.99 7.90
CA ILE A 58 -2.61 -2.54 8.13
C ILE A 58 -3.79 -1.90 7.39
N ALA A 59 -4.02 -2.28 6.12
CA ALA A 59 -5.13 -1.76 5.33
C ALA A 59 -6.50 -2.12 5.93
N ASN A 60 -6.64 -3.33 6.47
CA ASN A 60 -7.88 -3.80 7.09
C ASN A 60 -8.16 -3.12 8.43
N ILE A 61 -7.14 -2.99 9.30
CA ILE A 61 -7.30 -2.41 10.64
C ILE A 61 -7.36 -0.87 10.58
N GLY A 62 -6.42 -0.25 9.86
CA GLY A 62 -6.41 1.21 9.63
C GLY A 62 -6.30 2.07 10.89
N SER A 63 -5.60 1.60 11.93
CA SER A 63 -5.44 2.35 13.19
C SER A 63 -4.47 3.53 13.05
N ARG A 64 -4.63 4.54 13.92
CA ARG A 64 -3.76 5.73 13.95
C ARG A 64 -2.30 5.40 14.25
N GLU A 65 -2.04 4.61 15.27
CA GLU A 65 -0.67 4.18 15.62
C GLU A 65 0.02 3.46 14.44
N MET A 66 -0.72 2.63 13.68
CA MET A 66 -0.16 1.97 12.49
C MET A 66 0.17 2.95 11.37
N ALA A 67 -0.69 3.95 11.13
CA ALA A 67 -0.44 4.96 10.10
C ALA A 67 0.81 5.80 10.44
N GLU A 68 0.95 6.21 11.69
CA GLU A 68 2.11 7.00 12.15
C GLU A 68 3.39 6.17 12.09
N THR A 69 3.32 4.89 12.45
CA THR A 69 4.49 4.01 12.49
C THR A 69 4.95 3.58 11.09
N PHE A 70 4.01 3.22 10.20
CA PHE A 70 4.35 2.56 8.93
C PHE A 70 4.11 3.42 7.70
N GLY A 71 3.40 4.55 7.78
CA GLY A 71 3.01 5.34 6.61
C GLY A 71 4.20 5.72 5.71
N GLN A 72 5.31 6.12 6.33
CA GLN A 72 6.55 6.45 5.62
C GLN A 72 7.21 5.22 4.97
N ASP A 73 7.24 4.09 5.66
CA ASP A 73 7.83 2.86 5.12
C ASP A 73 7.00 2.29 3.98
N ILE A 74 5.67 2.38 4.04
CA ILE A 74 4.76 1.98 2.96
C ILE A 74 4.99 2.87 1.73
N ALA A 75 5.12 4.19 1.92
CA ALA A 75 5.39 5.12 0.83
C ALA A 75 6.76 4.85 0.17
N LYS A 76 7.80 4.59 0.97
CA LYS A 76 9.14 4.20 0.47
C LYS A 76 9.08 2.88 -0.31
N LEU A 77 8.34 1.91 0.19
CA LEU A 77 8.19 0.59 -0.41
C LEU A 77 7.43 0.67 -1.74
N LEU A 78 6.41 1.52 -1.84
CA LEU A 78 5.68 1.79 -3.09
C LEU A 78 6.59 2.35 -4.19
N VAL A 79 7.56 3.19 -3.83
CA VAL A 79 8.48 3.83 -4.79
C VAL A 79 9.80 3.09 -4.99
N SER A 80 9.96 1.95 -4.34
CA SER A 80 11.18 1.14 -4.43
C SER A 80 11.17 0.28 -5.69
N GLY A 81 12.24 0.37 -6.49
CA GLY A 81 12.35 -0.35 -7.77
C GLY A 81 12.44 -1.87 -7.65
N ASP A 82 12.94 -2.38 -6.51
CA ASP A 82 13.17 -3.81 -6.27
C ASP A 82 11.93 -4.58 -5.78
N THR A 83 10.78 -3.89 -5.65
CA THR A 83 9.56 -4.49 -5.11
C THR A 83 8.73 -5.18 -6.18
N LEU A 84 8.15 -6.33 -5.82
CA LEU A 84 7.21 -7.06 -6.68
C LEU A 84 5.96 -6.24 -6.97
N ASP A 85 5.41 -6.37 -8.17
CA ASP A 85 4.24 -5.59 -8.61
C ASP A 85 3.00 -5.80 -7.74
N VAL A 86 2.80 -7.02 -7.21
CA VAL A 86 1.69 -7.33 -6.27
C VAL A 86 1.82 -6.58 -4.95
N ILE A 87 3.05 -6.29 -4.55
CA ILE A 87 3.36 -5.57 -3.30
C ILE A 87 3.17 -4.07 -3.53
N LYS A 88 3.61 -3.54 -4.68
CA LYS A 88 3.32 -2.15 -5.06
C LYS A 88 1.82 -1.89 -5.09
N GLN A 89 1.04 -2.81 -5.65
CA GLN A 89 -0.44 -2.74 -5.64
C GLN A 89 -1.00 -2.66 -4.21
N SER A 90 -0.57 -3.58 -3.35
CA SER A 90 -1.03 -3.64 -1.96
C SER A 90 -0.59 -2.42 -1.15
N ALA A 91 0.63 -1.92 -1.38
CA ALA A 91 1.17 -0.72 -0.75
C ALA A 91 0.42 0.54 -1.17
N ALA A 92 0.11 0.70 -2.46
CA ALA A 92 -0.66 1.85 -2.95
C ALA A 92 -2.08 1.88 -2.37
N LEU A 93 -2.76 0.72 -2.33
CA LEU A 93 -4.10 0.61 -1.74
C LEU A 93 -4.09 0.77 -0.22
N CYS A 94 -3.07 0.24 0.46
CA CYS A 94 -2.88 0.42 1.89
C CYS A 94 -2.68 1.90 2.22
N LEU A 95 -1.78 2.58 1.51
CA LEU A 95 -1.54 4.00 1.67
C LEU A 95 -2.80 4.83 1.37
N LEU A 96 -3.57 4.48 0.33
CA LEU A 96 -4.85 5.10 0.01
C LEU A 96 -5.86 4.96 1.15
N ARG A 97 -5.96 3.77 1.74
CA ARG A 97 -6.85 3.51 2.88
C ARG A 97 -6.45 4.35 4.09
N LEU A 98 -5.16 4.36 4.42
CA LEU A 98 -4.64 5.19 5.52
C LEU A 98 -4.86 6.69 5.26
N PHE A 99 -4.65 7.14 4.02
CA PHE A 99 -4.90 8.53 3.62
C PHE A 99 -6.35 8.92 3.85
N ARG A 100 -7.31 8.11 3.37
CA ARG A 100 -8.75 8.37 3.53
C ARG A 100 -9.21 8.40 4.99
N THR A 101 -8.53 7.68 5.89
CA THR A 101 -8.88 7.67 7.31
C THR A 101 -8.18 8.78 8.08
N MET A 102 -6.93 9.12 7.72
CA MET A 102 -6.06 10.02 8.46
C MET A 102 -5.18 10.83 7.51
N GLU A 103 -5.80 11.84 6.91
CA GLU A 103 -5.14 12.65 5.90
C GLU A 103 -4.02 13.57 6.43
N ASP A 104 -3.90 13.73 7.76
CA ASP A 104 -2.89 14.57 8.42
C ASP A 104 -1.53 13.86 8.55
N ILE A 105 -1.56 12.53 8.62
CA ILE A 105 -0.40 11.70 8.97
C ILE A 105 0.50 11.41 7.77
N ILE A 106 -0.04 11.54 6.55
CA ILE A 106 0.70 11.26 5.32
C ILE A 106 1.18 12.58 4.72
N PRO A 107 2.40 13.03 5.04
CA PRO A 107 2.96 14.21 4.39
C PRO A 107 3.18 13.91 2.91
N GLY A 108 2.69 14.82 2.06
CA GLY A 108 3.13 14.93 0.67
C GLY A 108 4.64 15.21 0.61
N GLY A 109 5.29 14.85 -0.49
CA GLY A 109 6.75 15.05 -0.62
C GLY A 109 7.40 14.26 -1.74
N GLU A 110 8.65 13.81 -1.53
CA GLU A 110 9.51 13.21 -2.56
C GLU A 110 8.92 11.98 -3.27
N TRP A 111 7.99 11.28 -2.63
CA TRP A 111 7.31 10.13 -3.20
C TRP A 111 6.18 10.51 -4.18
N THR A 112 5.67 11.75 -4.15
CA THR A 112 4.62 12.25 -5.06
C THR A 112 5.01 12.08 -6.52
N SER A 113 6.20 12.57 -6.90
CA SER A 113 6.71 12.47 -8.28
C SER A 113 6.87 11.01 -8.71
N ARG A 114 7.39 10.16 -7.82
CA ARG A 114 7.58 8.73 -8.10
C ARG A 114 6.24 7.99 -8.25
N VAL A 115 5.22 8.33 -7.46
CA VAL A 115 3.88 7.76 -7.60
C VAL A 115 3.23 8.19 -8.91
N ILE A 116 3.42 9.44 -9.34
CA ILE A 116 2.96 9.88 -10.68
C ILE A 116 3.64 9.05 -11.78
N HIS A 117 4.94 8.74 -11.64
CA HIS A 117 5.66 7.88 -12.58
C HIS A 117 5.17 6.43 -12.59
N LEU A 118 4.54 5.92 -11.52
CA LEU A 118 3.91 4.58 -11.52
C LEU A 118 2.76 4.46 -12.52
N LEU A 119 2.16 5.57 -12.99
CA LEU A 119 1.23 5.52 -14.12
C LEU A 119 1.88 4.99 -15.41
N ASN A 120 3.21 5.11 -15.51
CA ASN A 120 4.00 4.60 -16.61
C ASN A 120 4.55 3.18 -16.38
N ASP A 121 4.10 2.46 -15.35
CA ASP A 121 4.47 1.08 -15.09
C ASP A 121 3.90 0.13 -16.18
N GLN A 122 4.59 -0.98 -16.46
CA GLN A 122 4.15 -1.99 -17.42
C GLN A 122 2.97 -2.80 -16.88
N HIS A 123 2.91 -3.02 -15.56
CA HIS A 123 1.88 -3.82 -14.93
C HIS A 123 0.61 -2.99 -14.69
N LEU A 124 -0.46 -3.27 -15.45
CA LEU A 124 -1.74 -2.55 -15.35
C LEU A 124 -2.38 -2.59 -13.94
N GLY A 125 -2.12 -3.64 -13.16
CA GLY A 125 -2.53 -3.70 -11.75
C GLY A 125 -1.88 -2.61 -10.90
N VAL A 126 -0.58 -2.33 -11.11
CA VAL A 126 0.15 -1.26 -10.39
C VAL A 126 -0.41 0.08 -10.81
N VAL A 127 -0.64 0.29 -12.11
CA VAL A 127 -1.25 1.51 -12.65
C VAL A 127 -2.64 1.75 -12.05
N THR A 128 -3.48 0.72 -11.94
CA THR A 128 -4.83 0.84 -11.36
C THR A 128 -4.79 1.24 -9.88
N ALA A 129 -3.92 0.58 -9.09
CA ALA A 129 -3.74 0.90 -7.68
C ALA A 129 -3.17 2.32 -7.48
N ALA A 130 -2.15 2.69 -8.27
CA ALA A 130 -1.56 4.02 -8.25
C ALA A 130 -2.55 5.11 -8.67
N THR A 131 -3.37 4.87 -9.70
CA THR A 131 -4.42 5.80 -10.15
C THR A 131 -5.43 6.05 -9.04
N SER A 132 -5.85 5.00 -8.33
CA SER A 132 -6.78 5.12 -7.19
C SER A 132 -6.20 5.95 -6.04
N LEU A 133 -4.90 5.81 -5.79
CA LEU A 133 -4.17 6.63 -4.82
C LEU A 133 -4.07 8.09 -5.27
N ILE A 134 -3.63 8.33 -6.51
CA ILE A 134 -3.47 9.67 -7.10
C ILE A 134 -4.81 10.42 -7.12
N ASP A 135 -5.92 9.77 -7.48
CA ASP A 135 -7.24 10.40 -7.47
C ASP A 135 -7.61 10.97 -6.09
N ALA A 136 -7.29 10.26 -5.01
CA ALA A 136 -7.52 10.76 -3.66
C ALA A 136 -6.59 11.92 -3.29
N LEU A 137 -5.33 11.85 -3.70
CA LEU A 137 -4.32 12.88 -3.39
C LEU A 137 -4.56 14.18 -4.17
N VAL A 138 -4.93 14.10 -5.46
CA VAL A 138 -5.27 15.24 -6.32
C VAL A 138 -6.42 16.06 -5.75
N LYS A 139 -7.43 15.39 -5.17
CA LYS A 139 -8.58 16.06 -4.54
C LYS A 139 -8.17 16.95 -3.37
N LYS A 140 -7.05 16.65 -2.71
CA LYS A 140 -6.51 17.45 -1.61
C LYS A 140 -5.54 18.52 -2.11
N ASN A 141 -4.56 18.14 -2.95
CA ASN A 141 -3.50 19.02 -3.43
C ASN A 141 -3.41 19.02 -4.97
N PRO A 142 -4.35 19.65 -5.69
CA PRO A 142 -4.41 19.54 -7.15
C PRO A 142 -3.16 20.09 -7.86
N ASP A 143 -2.48 21.09 -7.29
CA ASP A 143 -1.30 21.71 -7.89
C ASP A 143 -0.08 20.79 -7.96
N GLU A 144 0.10 19.90 -6.97
CA GLU A 144 1.26 19.01 -6.86
C GLU A 144 1.18 17.83 -7.85
N TYR A 145 -0.04 17.44 -8.24
CA TYR A 145 -0.29 16.28 -9.09
C TYR A 145 -0.60 16.63 -10.55
N LYS A 146 -0.48 17.88 -10.99
CA LYS A 146 -0.73 18.28 -12.40
C LYS A 146 0.02 17.43 -13.43
N GLY A 147 1.22 16.94 -13.08
CA GLY A 147 2.01 16.05 -13.93
C GLY A 147 1.31 14.73 -14.29
N CYS A 148 0.35 14.26 -13.48
CA CYS A 148 -0.37 13.01 -13.75
C CYS A 148 -1.30 13.11 -14.96
N ILE A 149 -1.74 14.32 -15.35
CA ILE A 149 -2.72 14.51 -16.42
C ILE A 149 -2.14 14.06 -17.77
N SER A 150 -0.96 14.55 -18.15
CA SER A 150 -0.30 14.18 -19.41
C SER A 150 -0.01 12.68 -19.48
N LEU A 151 0.42 12.09 -18.36
CA LEU A 151 0.68 10.65 -18.25
C LEU A 151 -0.59 9.82 -18.39
N ALA A 152 -1.66 10.20 -17.68
CA ALA A 152 -2.95 9.51 -17.72
C ALA A 152 -3.58 9.59 -19.12
N VAL A 153 -3.54 10.75 -19.79
CA VAL A 153 -4.05 10.92 -21.16
C VAL A 153 -3.26 10.05 -22.15
N SER A 154 -1.93 10.07 -22.07
CA SER A 154 -1.07 9.25 -22.94
C SER A 154 -1.33 7.75 -22.73
N ARG A 155 -1.49 7.33 -21.47
CA ARG A 155 -1.82 5.95 -21.12
C ARG A 155 -3.19 5.52 -21.62
N LEU A 156 -4.22 6.33 -21.39
CA LEU A 156 -5.57 6.05 -21.85
C LEU A 156 -5.61 5.93 -23.38
N SER A 157 -4.95 6.85 -24.09
CA SER A 157 -4.82 6.77 -25.55
C SER A 157 -4.19 5.45 -26.00
N ARG A 158 -3.10 5.02 -25.35
CA ARG A 158 -2.45 3.73 -25.67
C ARG A 158 -3.37 2.54 -25.44
N ILE A 159 -4.11 2.52 -24.32
CA ILE A 159 -5.05 1.43 -24.00
C ILE A 159 -6.15 1.36 -25.05
N VAL A 160 -6.79 2.50 -25.35
CA VAL A 160 -7.88 2.57 -26.34
C VAL A 160 -7.39 2.17 -27.73
N THR A 161 -6.20 2.60 -28.15
CA THR A 161 -5.64 2.24 -29.47
C THR A 161 -5.13 0.80 -29.52
N SER A 162 -4.62 0.24 -28.41
CA SER A 162 -4.15 -1.16 -28.38
C SER A 162 -5.26 -2.18 -28.59
N SER A 163 -6.50 -1.86 -28.22
CA SER A 163 -7.66 -2.73 -28.49
C SER A 163 -8.02 -2.84 -29.97
N TYR A 164 -7.49 -1.97 -30.84
CA TYR A 164 -7.74 -2.03 -32.28
C TYR A 164 -6.77 -2.93 -33.05
N THR A 165 -5.69 -3.42 -32.41
CA THR A 165 -4.67 -4.25 -33.08
C THR A 165 -4.85 -5.75 -32.90
N ASP A 166 -5.83 -6.19 -32.09
CA ASP A 166 -6.15 -7.61 -31.83
C ASP A 166 -7.49 -8.06 -32.45
N LEU A 167 -7.98 -7.37 -33.48
CA LEU A 167 -9.18 -7.68 -34.29
C LEU A 167 -8.82 -7.73 -35.77
#